data_AF-A0A7X9HFE1-F1
#
_entry.id   AF-A0A7X9HFE1-F1
#
_cell.length_a   1.000
_cell.length_b   1.000
_cell.length_c   1.000
_cell.angle_alpha   90.00
_cell.angle_beta   90.00
_cell.angle_gamma   90.00
#
_symmetry.space_group_name_H-M   'P 1'
#
loop_
_entity.id
_entity.type
_entity.pdbx_description
1 polymer ?
#
loop_
_entity_poly.entity_id
_entity_poly.type
_entity_poly.pdbx_seq_one_letter_code
_entity_poly.pdbx_strand_id
1 'polypeptide(L)'
;MNKEDNIKKAQTIYRAGLEKSDQALNLVQELLTCSVTDYIVKAGKDWMYFDVSLAMEYFIKNNDIDGLYHAGIYWKNFDYQRGINQILEWDNDEYIFRAGRFWKQFDYKRGLARLIELHSSKYIYHAGLDWKRFNHKIGFDALLNIGDPEYIFYAGMHWVYFDYEKASEVLIKIENCECIYKAGCQWKWFDYEHGWQILERNVIEGRKWRGKALENERWKKGLKEMWEGMKKDVNKI
;
A
#
# COMPACT_ATOMS: atom_id res chain seq x y z
N MET A 1 -2.90 -2.99 38.08
CA MET A 1 -2.03 -1.81 38.00
C MET A 1 -2.65 -0.84 37.01
N ASN A 2 -2.71 0.45 37.33
CA ASN A 2 -3.24 1.45 36.41
C ASN A 2 -2.26 1.61 35.22
N LYS A 3 -2.77 1.94 34.02
CA LYS A 3 -1.95 2.19 32.82
C LYS A 3 -0.86 3.24 33.07
N GLU A 4 -1.16 4.26 33.88
CA GLU A 4 -0.19 5.28 34.28
C GLU A 4 0.96 4.73 35.14
N ASP A 5 0.69 3.76 36.02
CA ASP A 5 1.71 3.13 36.86
C ASP A 5 2.66 2.30 35.99
N ASN A 6 2.13 1.58 35.00
CA ASN A 6 2.95 0.83 34.05
C ASN A 6 3.87 1.74 33.24
N ILE A 7 3.38 2.90 32.79
CA ILE A 7 4.16 3.87 32.03
C ILE A 7 5.29 4.44 32.89
N LYS A 8 5.01 4.86 34.13
CA LYS A 8 6.02 5.35 35.07
C LYS A 8 7.06 4.28 35.40
N LYS A 9 6.62 3.04 35.64
CA LYS A 9 7.51 1.91 35.89
C LYS A 9 8.40 1.62 34.69
N ALA A 10 7.83 1.53 33.48
CA ALA A 10 8.58 1.30 32.24
C ALA A 10 9.61 2.41 31.98
N GLN A 11 9.25 3.66 32.25
CA GLN A 11 10.18 4.79 32.14
C GLN A 11 11.36 4.68 33.09
N THR A 12 11.12 4.29 34.35
CA THR A 12 12.18 4.09 35.35
C THR A 12 13.11 2.96 34.93
N ILE A 13 12.57 1.82 34.49
CA ILE A 13 13.37 0.68 34.00
C ILE A 13 14.18 1.08 32.76
N TYR A 14 13.53 1.77 31.81
CA TYR A 14 14.18 2.30 30.61
C TYR A 14 15.42 3.14 30.95
N ARG A 15 15.31 4.08 31.89
CA ARG A 15 16.42 4.92 32.34
C ARG A 15 17.53 4.09 33.02
N ALA A 16 17.17 3.13 33.87
CA ALA A 16 18.15 2.27 34.52
C ALA A 16 19.01 1.46 33.53
N GLY A 17 18.42 1.00 32.42
CA GLY A 17 19.15 0.27 31.38
C GLY A 17 20.08 1.14 30.53
N LEU A 18 19.90 2.47 30.52
CA LEU A 18 20.87 3.39 29.91
C LEU A 18 22.15 3.53 30.75
N GLU A 19 22.03 3.41 32.07
CA GLU A 19 23.14 3.63 33.02
C GLU A 19 23.92 2.35 33.35
N LYS A 20 23.27 1.18 33.30
CA LYS A 20 23.81 -0.08 33.81
C LYS A 20 23.89 -1.15 32.73
N SER A 21 25.05 -1.29 32.09
CA SER A 21 25.31 -2.33 31.08
C SER A 21 25.15 -3.75 31.62
N ASP A 22 25.56 -3.99 32.87
CA ASP A 22 25.84 -5.35 33.36
C ASP A 22 24.58 -6.08 33.85
N GLN A 23 23.46 -5.35 34.01
CA GLN A 23 22.18 -5.87 34.51
C GLN A 23 21.09 -5.93 33.42
N ALA A 24 21.45 -5.67 32.17
CA ALA A 24 20.48 -5.35 31.14
C ALA A 24 19.47 -6.48 30.85
N LEU A 25 19.87 -7.76 30.97
CA LEU A 25 18.98 -8.90 30.74
C LEU A 25 17.77 -8.93 31.70
N ASN A 26 17.99 -8.70 33.00
CA ASN A 26 16.90 -8.66 33.98
C ASN A 26 15.97 -7.47 33.73
N LEU A 27 16.56 -6.32 33.35
CA LEU A 27 15.80 -5.11 33.04
C LEU A 27 14.93 -5.29 31.79
N VAL A 28 15.36 -6.06 30.78
CA VAL A 28 14.51 -6.37 29.62
C VAL A 28 13.26 -7.11 30.08
N GLN A 29 13.41 -8.19 30.85
CA GLN A 29 12.26 -8.97 31.33
C GLN A 29 11.29 -8.10 32.15
N GLU A 30 11.81 -7.31 33.08
CA GLU A 30 10.99 -6.38 33.86
C GLU A 30 10.26 -5.37 32.96
N LEU A 31 10.94 -4.83 31.94
CA LEU A 31 10.33 -3.89 31.01
C LEU A 31 9.20 -4.53 30.20
N LEU A 32 9.38 -5.78 29.76
CA LEU A 32 8.35 -6.53 29.05
C LEU A 32 7.11 -6.78 29.93
N THR A 33 7.28 -6.96 31.25
CA THR A 33 6.12 -7.07 32.17
C THR A 33 5.30 -5.80 32.31
N CYS A 34 5.85 -4.63 31.95
CA CYS A 34 5.10 -3.38 31.94
C CYS A 34 4.15 -3.27 30.75
N SER A 35 4.40 -4.03 29.68
CA SER A 35 3.62 -4.01 28.44
C SER A 35 3.42 -2.62 27.84
N VAL A 36 4.49 -1.82 27.82
CA VAL A 36 4.50 -0.48 27.21
C VAL A 36 5.43 -0.48 25.99
N THR A 37 4.86 -0.72 24.82
CA THR A 37 5.54 -0.91 23.53
C THR A 37 6.59 0.17 23.25
N ASP A 38 6.25 1.46 23.42
CA ASP A 38 7.17 2.58 23.20
C ASP A 38 8.48 2.46 23.96
N TYR A 39 8.45 2.02 25.21
CA TYR A 39 9.66 1.89 26.02
C TYR A 39 10.44 0.63 25.67
N ILE A 40 9.78 -0.46 25.28
CA ILE A 40 10.44 -1.68 24.78
C ILE A 40 11.20 -1.36 23.49
N VAL A 41 10.56 -0.64 22.56
CA VAL A 41 11.18 -0.22 21.30
C VAL A 41 12.36 0.73 21.56
N LYS A 42 12.20 1.74 22.43
CA LYS A 42 13.29 2.64 22.82
C LYS A 42 14.45 1.89 23.44
N ALA A 43 14.20 0.95 24.35
CA ALA A 43 15.23 0.12 24.96
C ALA A 43 16.03 -0.66 23.90
N GLY A 44 15.37 -1.33 22.95
CA GLY A 44 16.10 -2.06 21.90
C GLY A 44 16.85 -1.19 20.90
N LYS A 45 16.54 0.10 20.82
CA LYS A 45 17.29 1.08 20.03
C LYS A 45 18.51 1.62 20.81
N ASP A 46 18.30 1.96 22.08
CA ASP A 46 19.20 2.83 22.85
C ASP A 46 20.11 2.04 23.82
N TRP A 47 19.68 0.88 24.33
CA TRP A 47 20.47 0.09 25.26
C TRP A 47 21.61 -0.64 24.54
N MET A 48 22.79 -0.68 25.18
CA MET A 48 23.97 -1.37 24.66
C MET A 48 23.78 -2.89 24.61
N TYR A 49 23.15 -3.45 25.65
CA TYR A 49 22.84 -4.87 25.78
C TYR A 49 21.32 -5.02 25.85
N PHE A 50 20.70 -5.39 24.74
CA PHE A 50 19.25 -5.63 24.68
C PHE A 50 19.00 -6.98 24.03
N ASP A 51 18.22 -7.82 24.69
CA ASP A 51 17.81 -9.12 24.15
C ASP A 51 16.70 -8.94 23.11
N VAL A 52 17.13 -8.71 21.88
CA VAL A 52 16.24 -8.55 20.72
C VAL A 52 15.35 -9.78 20.53
N SER A 53 15.90 -10.98 20.71
CA SER A 53 15.18 -12.24 20.46
C SER A 53 14.01 -12.40 21.41
N LEU A 54 14.23 -12.12 22.69
CA LEU A 54 13.20 -12.16 23.73
C LEU A 54 12.12 -11.10 23.49
N ALA A 55 12.50 -9.87 23.15
CA ALA A 55 11.55 -8.80 22.91
C ALA A 55 10.73 -9.02 21.62
N MET A 56 11.33 -9.60 20.57
CA MET A 56 10.59 -10.02 19.38
C MET A 56 9.57 -11.12 19.71
N GLU A 57 9.95 -12.13 20.50
CA GLU A 57 9.02 -13.17 20.95
C GLU A 57 7.86 -12.57 21.74
N TYR A 58 8.14 -11.58 22.60
CA TYR A 58 7.10 -10.83 23.29
C TYR A 58 6.13 -10.15 22.32
N PHE A 59 6.61 -9.42 21.30
CA PHE A 59 5.70 -8.77 20.35
C PHE A 59 4.87 -9.79 19.57
N ILE A 60 5.48 -10.88 19.11
CA ILE A 60 4.82 -11.96 18.39
C ILE A 60 3.70 -12.58 19.25
N LYS A 61 4.03 -13.00 20.47
CA LYS A 61 3.09 -13.69 21.37
C LYS A 61 1.89 -12.81 21.76
N ASN A 62 2.08 -11.50 21.80
CA ASN A 62 1.02 -10.55 22.16
C ASN A 62 0.33 -9.92 20.93
N ASN A 63 0.63 -10.36 19.71
CA ASN A 63 0.14 -9.76 18.46
C ASN A 63 0.38 -8.24 18.38
N ASP A 64 1.50 -7.77 18.93
CA ASP A 64 1.88 -6.36 18.91
C ASP A 64 2.59 -6.02 17.59
N ILE A 65 1.77 -5.80 16.56
CA ILE A 65 2.24 -5.50 15.20
C ILE A 65 3.03 -4.19 15.17
N ASP A 66 2.57 -3.19 15.91
CA ASP A 66 3.19 -1.87 15.97
C ASP A 66 4.60 -1.95 16.60
N GLY A 67 4.72 -2.69 17.71
CA GLY A 67 6.00 -2.94 18.37
C GLY A 67 6.99 -3.66 17.46
N LEU A 68 6.55 -4.73 16.78
CA LEU A 68 7.41 -5.49 15.86
C LEU A 68 7.83 -4.63 14.66
N TYR A 69 6.91 -3.85 14.11
CA TYR A 69 7.18 -2.94 13.00
C TYR A 69 8.23 -1.90 13.37
N HIS A 70 8.06 -1.21 14.50
CA HIS A 70 9.00 -0.19 14.96
C HIS A 70 10.36 -0.79 15.36
N ALA A 71 10.38 -1.99 15.93
CA ALA A 71 11.61 -2.73 16.17
C ALA A 71 12.41 -2.95 14.87
N GLY A 72 11.72 -3.34 13.78
CA GLY A 72 12.36 -3.52 12.47
C GLY A 72 12.91 -2.24 11.83
N ILE A 73 12.45 -1.06 12.28
CA ILE A 73 13.02 0.22 11.86
C ILE A 73 14.24 0.60 12.69
N TYR A 74 14.13 0.49 14.02
CA TYR A 74 15.05 1.16 14.94
C TYR A 74 16.13 0.26 15.51
N TRP A 75 15.93 -1.05 15.62
CA TRP A 75 16.87 -1.93 16.29
C TRP A 75 18.04 -2.31 15.38
N LYS A 76 19.26 -2.27 15.92
CA LYS A 76 20.49 -2.56 15.17
C LYS A 76 20.58 -4.02 14.74
N ASN A 77 20.19 -4.94 15.62
CA ASN A 77 20.31 -6.38 15.45
C ASN A 77 18.95 -7.07 15.25
N PHE A 78 17.99 -6.38 14.63
CA PHE A 78 16.67 -6.94 14.32
C PHE A 78 16.78 -8.16 13.38
N ASP A 79 16.10 -9.25 13.71
CA ASP A 79 15.97 -10.41 12.84
C ASP A 79 14.89 -10.15 11.78
N TYR A 80 15.30 -9.62 10.63
CA TYR A 80 14.39 -9.30 9.53
C TYR A 80 13.69 -10.53 8.98
N GLN A 81 14.32 -11.70 8.94
CA GLN A 81 13.68 -12.91 8.39
C GLN A 81 12.49 -13.30 9.27
N ARG A 82 12.70 -13.36 10.59
CA ARG A 82 11.64 -13.64 11.56
C ARG A 82 10.56 -12.56 11.54
N GLY A 83 10.96 -11.29 11.52
CA GLY A 83 10.04 -10.16 11.45
C GLY A 83 9.15 -10.18 10.20
N ILE A 84 9.73 -10.48 9.02
CA ILE A 84 8.99 -10.53 7.75
C ILE A 84 8.00 -11.68 7.79
N ASN A 85 8.42 -12.87 8.23
CA ASN A 85 7.52 -14.02 8.34
C ASN A 85 6.30 -13.66 9.18
N GLN A 86 6.51 -13.04 10.35
CA GLN A 86 5.38 -12.68 11.20
C GLN A 86 4.47 -11.60 10.59
N ILE A 87 5.03 -10.53 10.02
CA ILE A 87 4.20 -9.47 9.41
C ILE A 87 3.35 -10.01 8.27
N LEU A 88 3.88 -10.95 7.47
CA LEU A 88 3.13 -11.59 6.39
C LEU A 88 2.07 -12.56 6.90
N GLU A 89 2.27 -13.19 8.07
CA GLU A 89 1.30 -14.10 8.71
C GLU A 89 0.13 -13.35 9.38
N TRP A 90 0.34 -12.12 9.86
CA TRP A 90 -0.71 -11.32 10.48
C TRP A 90 -1.69 -10.69 9.50
N ASP A 91 -1.47 -10.83 8.20
CA ASP A 91 -2.40 -10.41 7.15
C ASP A 91 -2.85 -8.95 7.21
N ASN A 92 -1.99 -8.10 7.74
CA ASN A 92 -2.20 -6.67 7.76
C ASN A 92 -1.47 -6.01 6.60
N ASP A 93 -2.19 -5.76 5.52
CA ASP A 93 -1.69 -5.16 4.28
C ASP A 93 -0.97 -3.81 4.50
N GLU A 94 -1.48 -2.97 5.39
CA GLU A 94 -0.84 -1.71 5.76
C GLU A 94 0.56 -1.92 6.34
N TYR A 95 0.72 -2.82 7.31
CA TYR A 95 2.02 -3.10 7.92
C TYR A 95 2.97 -3.84 6.98
N ILE A 96 2.46 -4.68 6.08
CA ILE A 96 3.27 -5.26 4.99
C ILE A 96 3.84 -4.16 4.10
N PHE A 97 2.99 -3.20 3.69
CA PHE A 97 3.42 -2.05 2.90
C PHE A 97 4.43 -1.18 3.64
N ARG A 98 4.14 -0.81 4.88
CA ARG A 98 5.03 0.01 5.72
C ARG A 98 6.38 -0.66 5.95
N ALA A 99 6.40 -1.96 6.22
CA ALA A 99 7.64 -2.73 6.34
C ALA A 99 8.47 -2.66 5.04
N GLY A 100 7.85 -2.85 3.87
CA GLY A 100 8.53 -2.70 2.59
C GLY A 100 9.12 -1.31 2.33
N ARG A 101 8.50 -0.27 2.90
CA ARG A 101 9.00 1.11 2.79
C ARG A 101 10.19 1.38 3.71
N PHE A 102 10.16 0.91 4.96
CA PHE A 102 11.08 1.37 6.00
C PHE A 102 12.10 0.33 6.48
N TRP A 103 11.83 -0.97 6.37
CA TRP A 103 12.76 -1.99 6.83
C TRP A 103 13.98 -2.07 5.91
N LYS A 104 15.17 -2.21 6.52
CA LYS A 104 16.44 -2.22 5.77
C LYS A 104 16.56 -3.45 4.87
N GLN A 105 16.08 -4.59 5.35
CA GLN A 105 16.08 -5.86 4.63
C GLN A 105 14.65 -6.35 4.53
N PHE A 106 13.90 -5.89 3.52
CA PHE A 106 12.56 -6.38 3.23
C PHE A 106 12.56 -7.27 1.99
N ASP A 107 11.84 -8.39 2.05
CA ASP A 107 11.60 -9.25 0.89
C ASP A 107 10.42 -8.70 0.07
N TYR A 108 10.73 -7.79 -0.84
CA TYR A 108 9.74 -7.16 -1.73
C TYR A 108 8.94 -8.15 -2.56
N LYS A 109 9.51 -9.31 -2.93
CA LYS A 109 8.80 -10.31 -3.73
C LYS A 109 7.71 -10.97 -2.89
N ARG A 110 8.06 -11.42 -1.69
CA ARG A 110 7.09 -12.03 -0.76
C ARG A 110 6.05 -11.01 -0.28
N GLY A 111 6.48 -9.78 0.01
CA GLY A 111 5.58 -8.68 0.36
C GLY A 111 4.54 -8.42 -0.73
N LEU A 112 4.97 -8.27 -1.98
CA LEU A 112 4.05 -8.06 -3.10
C LEU A 112 3.12 -9.26 -3.27
N ALA A 113 3.64 -10.49 -3.23
CA ALA A 113 2.81 -11.69 -3.33
C ALA A 113 1.71 -11.72 -2.26
N ARG A 114 2.04 -11.37 -1.00
CA ARG A 114 1.05 -11.34 0.07
C ARG A 114 0.01 -10.22 -0.12
N LEU A 115 0.43 -9.03 -0.56
CA LEU A 115 -0.53 -7.95 -0.87
C LEU A 115 -1.52 -8.34 -1.99
N ILE A 116 -1.06 -9.13 -2.98
CA ILE A 116 -1.90 -9.67 -4.05
C ILE A 116 -2.90 -10.70 -3.50
N GLU A 117 -2.44 -11.63 -2.66
CA GLU A 117 -3.32 -12.63 -2.02
C GLU A 117 -4.40 -11.99 -1.15
N LEU A 118 -4.07 -10.90 -0.46
CA LEU A 118 -5.01 -10.10 0.33
C LEU A 118 -5.90 -9.18 -0.50
N HIS A 119 -5.75 -9.17 -1.84
CA HIS A 119 -6.48 -8.30 -2.76
C HIS A 119 -6.38 -6.81 -2.42
N SER A 120 -5.23 -6.38 -1.90
CA SER A 120 -5.05 -5.02 -1.38
C SER A 120 -4.62 -4.04 -2.48
N SER A 121 -5.56 -3.65 -3.34
CA SER A 121 -5.32 -2.72 -4.46
C SER A 121 -4.62 -1.44 -4.02
N LYS A 122 -5.06 -0.86 -2.89
CA LYS A 122 -4.47 0.33 -2.29
C LYS A 122 -2.98 0.19 -2.03
N TYR A 123 -2.59 -0.87 -1.32
CA TYR A 123 -1.20 -1.03 -0.91
C TYR A 123 -0.34 -1.61 -2.03
N ILE A 124 -0.90 -2.34 -2.99
CA ILE A 124 -0.19 -2.68 -4.25
C ILE A 124 0.16 -1.40 -5.02
N TYR A 125 -0.80 -0.49 -5.18
CA TYR A 125 -0.57 0.80 -5.83
C TYR A 125 0.54 1.61 -5.13
N HIS A 126 0.44 1.80 -3.81
CA HIS A 126 1.43 2.55 -3.04
C HIS A 126 2.80 1.88 -3.01
N ALA A 127 2.86 0.55 -2.95
CA ALA A 127 4.11 -0.20 -3.06
C ALA A 127 4.82 0.11 -4.39
N GLY A 128 4.07 0.25 -5.48
CA GLY A 128 4.61 0.64 -6.80
C GLY A 128 5.20 2.05 -6.87
N LEU A 129 4.90 2.91 -5.89
CA LEU A 129 5.47 4.25 -5.77
C LEU A 129 6.66 4.30 -4.79
N ASP A 130 6.49 3.67 -3.62
CA ASP A 130 7.34 3.93 -2.46
C ASP A 130 8.39 2.84 -2.19
N TRP A 131 8.20 1.62 -2.71
CA TRP A 131 9.16 0.55 -2.47
C TRP A 131 10.41 0.71 -3.32
N LYS A 132 11.58 0.51 -2.70
CA LYS A 132 12.89 0.59 -3.39
C LYS A 132 13.00 -0.40 -4.54
N ARG A 133 12.32 -1.54 -4.44
CA ARG A 133 12.22 -2.56 -5.48
C ARG A 133 10.76 -2.97 -5.59
N PHE A 134 10.18 -2.78 -6.77
CA PHE A 134 8.82 -3.20 -7.07
C PHE A 134 8.80 -3.78 -8.48
N ASN A 135 8.06 -4.88 -8.67
CA ASN A 135 7.86 -5.45 -10.00
C ASN A 135 6.56 -4.87 -10.57
N HIS A 136 6.67 -3.76 -11.32
CA HIS A 136 5.50 -3.07 -11.88
C HIS A 136 4.66 -3.95 -12.80
N LYS A 137 5.26 -4.91 -13.51
CA LYS A 137 4.52 -5.83 -14.35
C LYS A 137 3.59 -6.72 -13.53
N ILE A 138 4.12 -7.37 -12.49
CA ILE A 138 3.32 -8.23 -11.60
C ILE A 138 2.28 -7.40 -10.83
N GLY A 139 2.67 -6.24 -10.31
CA GLY A 139 1.75 -5.35 -9.60
C GLY A 139 0.62 -4.83 -10.50
N PHE A 140 0.92 -4.53 -11.76
CA PHE A 140 -0.07 -4.07 -12.73
C PHE A 140 -1.06 -5.17 -13.07
N ASP A 141 -0.58 -6.37 -13.40
CA ASP A 141 -1.44 -7.52 -13.67
C ASP A 141 -2.33 -7.84 -12.45
N ALA A 142 -1.81 -7.70 -11.24
CA ALA A 142 -2.60 -7.88 -10.02
C ALA A 142 -3.69 -6.81 -9.85
N LEU A 143 -3.38 -5.52 -10.06
CA LEU A 143 -4.39 -4.45 -9.96
C LEU A 143 -5.53 -4.67 -10.95
N LEU A 144 -5.22 -5.05 -12.19
CA LEU A 144 -6.22 -5.35 -13.20
C LEU A 144 -7.09 -6.56 -12.82
N ASN A 145 -6.48 -7.60 -12.25
CA ASN A 145 -7.20 -8.80 -11.83
C ASN A 145 -8.11 -8.55 -10.61
N ILE A 146 -7.66 -7.73 -9.64
CA ILE A 146 -8.49 -7.33 -8.50
C ILE A 146 -9.64 -6.43 -8.97
N GLY A 147 -9.38 -5.58 -9.98
CA GLY A 147 -10.43 -4.82 -10.64
C GLY A 147 -10.92 -3.61 -9.86
N ASP A 148 -10.09 -3.04 -8.98
CA ASP A 148 -10.42 -1.78 -8.30
C ASP A 148 -10.18 -0.59 -9.26
N PRO A 149 -11.25 0.07 -9.73
CA PRO A 149 -11.13 1.10 -10.76
C PRO A 149 -10.32 2.32 -10.30
N GLU A 150 -10.35 2.65 -9.01
CA GLU A 150 -9.67 3.82 -8.47
C GLU A 150 -8.14 3.64 -8.52
N TYR A 151 -7.64 2.48 -8.08
CA TYR A 151 -6.20 2.21 -8.09
C TYR A 151 -5.67 1.82 -9.48
N ILE A 152 -6.49 1.25 -10.35
CA ILE A 152 -6.15 1.12 -11.79
C ILE A 152 -5.94 2.51 -12.39
N PHE A 153 -6.88 3.43 -12.15
CA PHE A 153 -6.76 4.82 -12.60
C PHE A 153 -5.48 5.49 -12.08
N TYR A 154 -5.23 5.41 -10.77
CA TYR A 154 -4.05 6.03 -10.16
C TYR A 154 -2.73 5.42 -10.63
N ALA A 155 -2.66 4.12 -10.87
CA ALA A 155 -1.48 3.49 -11.47
C ALA A 155 -1.19 4.10 -12.86
N GLY A 156 -2.20 4.32 -13.70
CA GLY A 156 -2.02 4.91 -15.03
C GLY A 156 -1.54 6.36 -15.04
N MET A 157 -1.73 7.05 -13.92
CA MET A 157 -1.27 8.42 -13.70
C MET A 157 0.16 8.52 -13.18
N HIS A 158 0.58 7.55 -12.37
CA HIS A 158 1.75 7.73 -11.52
C HIS A 158 2.84 6.68 -11.73
N TRP A 159 2.51 5.49 -12.25
CA TRP A 159 3.50 4.46 -12.48
C TRP A 159 4.32 4.72 -13.75
N VAL A 160 5.59 4.33 -13.69
CA VAL A 160 6.51 4.44 -14.83
C VAL A 160 6.16 3.45 -15.93
N TYR A 161 5.71 2.24 -15.54
CA TYR A 161 5.21 1.21 -16.44
C TYR A 161 3.69 1.10 -16.28
N PHE A 162 2.97 1.29 -17.39
CA PHE A 162 1.52 1.13 -17.45
C PHE A 162 1.08 0.83 -18.88
N ASP A 163 0.30 -0.23 -19.07
CA ASP A 163 -0.30 -0.57 -20.35
C ASP A 163 -1.69 0.06 -20.43
N TYR A 164 -1.78 1.20 -21.12
CA TYR A 164 -3.01 1.98 -21.22
C TYR A 164 -4.12 1.24 -21.97
N GLU A 165 -3.78 0.40 -22.94
CA GLU A 165 -4.77 -0.34 -23.74
C GLU A 165 -5.46 -1.38 -22.87
N LYS A 166 -4.67 -2.29 -22.29
CA LYS A 166 -5.18 -3.32 -21.39
C LYS A 166 -5.92 -2.74 -20.18
N ALA A 167 -5.42 -1.65 -19.61
CA ALA A 167 -6.08 -1.00 -18.48
C ALA A 167 -7.39 -0.32 -18.86
N SER A 168 -7.48 0.27 -20.06
CA SER A 168 -8.71 0.91 -20.55
C SER A 168 -9.80 -0.14 -20.74
N GLU A 169 -9.48 -1.29 -21.36
CA GLU A 169 -10.42 -2.41 -21.53
C GLU A 169 -11.00 -2.88 -20.19
N VAL A 170 -10.14 -3.10 -19.19
CA VAL A 170 -10.56 -3.52 -17.85
C VAL A 170 -11.43 -2.46 -17.18
N LEU A 171 -11.04 -1.19 -17.26
CA LEU A 171 -11.79 -0.08 -16.65
C LEU A 171 -13.17 0.10 -17.28
N ILE A 172 -13.26 -0.04 -18.61
CA ILE A 172 -14.52 -0.05 -19.36
C ILE A 172 -15.40 -1.22 -18.92
N LYS A 173 -14.83 -2.42 -18.74
CA LYS A 173 -15.56 -3.61 -18.28
C LYS A 173 -16.08 -3.48 -16.84
N ILE A 174 -15.37 -2.75 -15.97
CA ILE A 174 -15.82 -2.46 -14.60
C ILE A 174 -16.97 -1.42 -14.60
N GLU A 175 -17.08 -0.63 -15.66
CA GLU A 175 -18.13 0.37 -15.88
C GLU A 175 -18.17 1.51 -14.85
N ASN A 176 -17.06 1.78 -14.16
CA ASN A 176 -16.98 2.92 -13.24
C ASN A 176 -16.88 4.24 -14.02
N CYS A 177 -18.00 4.95 -14.15
CA CYS A 177 -18.10 6.17 -14.97
C CYS A 177 -17.13 7.27 -14.55
N GLU A 178 -16.86 7.40 -13.25
CA GLU A 178 -15.92 8.41 -12.74
C GLU A 178 -14.49 8.13 -13.19
N CYS A 179 -14.01 6.90 -13.01
CA CYS A 179 -12.67 6.51 -13.40
C CYS A 179 -12.49 6.48 -14.91
N ILE A 180 -13.51 6.06 -15.67
CA ILE A 180 -13.53 6.16 -17.14
C ILE A 180 -13.32 7.62 -17.58
N TYR A 181 -14.12 8.54 -17.05
CA TYR A 181 -13.97 9.96 -17.35
C TYR A 181 -12.57 10.48 -16.98
N LYS A 182 -12.09 10.17 -15.76
CA LYS A 182 -10.78 10.61 -15.27
C LYS A 182 -9.64 10.05 -16.13
N ALA A 183 -9.71 8.79 -16.54
CA ALA A 183 -8.74 8.15 -17.43
C ALA A 183 -8.67 8.89 -18.78
N GLY A 184 -9.80 9.10 -19.46
CA GLY A 184 -9.83 9.89 -20.71
C GLY A 184 -9.35 11.33 -20.55
N CYS A 185 -9.46 11.91 -19.35
CA CYS A 185 -8.91 13.24 -19.08
C CYS A 185 -7.38 13.26 -18.93
N GLN A 186 -6.79 12.22 -18.35
CA GLN A 186 -5.44 12.35 -17.78
C GLN A 186 -4.44 11.33 -18.31
N TRP A 187 -4.88 10.13 -18.71
CA TRP A 187 -4.01 9.12 -19.30
C TRP A 187 -3.43 9.57 -20.65
N LYS A 188 -2.30 8.97 -21.05
CA LYS A 188 -1.64 9.28 -22.32
C LYS A 188 -2.43 8.76 -23.52
N TRP A 189 -3.12 7.64 -23.34
CA TRP A 189 -4.02 7.02 -24.31
C TRP A 189 -5.24 6.46 -23.55
N PHE A 190 -6.40 6.50 -24.19
CA PHE A 190 -7.65 5.98 -23.65
C PHE A 190 -8.62 5.65 -24.81
N ASP A 191 -9.41 4.59 -24.65
CA ASP A 191 -10.45 4.23 -25.60
C ASP A 191 -11.72 5.09 -25.37
N TYR A 192 -11.74 6.24 -26.04
CA TYR A 192 -12.84 7.20 -25.92
C TYR A 192 -14.17 6.67 -26.45
N GLU A 193 -14.15 5.78 -27.44
CA GLU A 193 -15.37 5.26 -28.06
C GLU A 193 -16.12 4.36 -27.08
N HIS A 194 -15.47 3.31 -26.61
CA HIS A 194 -16.08 2.41 -25.64
C HIS A 194 -16.32 3.11 -24.30
N GLY A 195 -15.40 3.98 -23.87
CA GLY A 195 -15.61 4.80 -22.70
C GLY A 195 -16.88 5.66 -22.79
N TRP A 196 -17.12 6.31 -23.93
CA TRP A 196 -18.33 7.11 -24.15
C TRP A 196 -19.60 6.25 -24.12
N GLN A 197 -19.58 5.07 -24.73
CA GLN A 197 -20.72 4.14 -24.70
C GLN A 197 -21.11 3.77 -23.26
N ILE A 198 -20.15 3.53 -22.37
CA ILE A 198 -20.42 3.27 -20.96
C ILE A 198 -21.08 4.49 -20.28
N LEU A 199 -20.54 5.69 -20.54
CA LEU A 199 -21.08 6.93 -19.97
C LEU A 199 -22.50 7.23 -20.47
N GLU A 200 -22.85 6.84 -21.70
CA GLU A 200 -24.19 6.97 -22.26
C GLU A 200 -25.18 5.96 -21.67
N ARG A 201 -24.77 4.69 -21.61
CA ARG A 201 -25.61 3.59 -21.11
C ARG A 201 -25.95 3.76 -19.63
N ASN A 202 -25.01 4.24 -18.82
CA ASN A 202 -25.22 4.49 -17.40
C ASN A 202 -25.94 5.83 -17.17
N VAL A 203 -27.28 5.82 -17.25
CA VAL A 203 -28.11 7.03 -17.29
C VAL A 203 -27.87 7.96 -16.08
N ILE A 204 -27.80 7.40 -14.86
CA ILE A 204 -27.72 8.20 -13.63
C ILE A 204 -26.29 8.72 -13.41
N GLU A 205 -25.33 7.82 -13.20
CA GLU A 205 -23.94 8.21 -12.94
C GLU A 205 -23.28 8.87 -14.15
N GLY A 206 -23.48 8.29 -15.33
CA GLY A 206 -22.91 8.75 -16.58
C GLY A 206 -23.42 10.14 -16.99
N ARG A 207 -24.62 10.59 -16.59
CA ARG A 207 -25.09 11.96 -16.89
C ARG A 207 -24.12 13.03 -16.38
N LYS A 208 -23.65 12.89 -15.14
CA LYS A 208 -22.69 13.83 -14.53
C LYS A 208 -21.39 13.87 -15.32
N TRP A 209 -20.89 12.70 -15.71
CA TRP A 209 -19.59 12.55 -16.36
C TRP A 209 -19.63 12.90 -17.85
N ARG A 210 -20.74 12.65 -18.56
CA ARG A 210 -20.95 13.12 -19.93
C ARG A 210 -20.91 14.63 -20.04
N GLY A 211 -21.59 15.34 -19.12
CA GLY A 211 -21.54 16.80 -19.08
C GLY A 211 -20.09 17.30 -18.98
N LYS A 212 -19.32 16.75 -18.04
CA LYS A 212 -17.90 17.08 -17.87
C LYS A 212 -17.03 16.68 -19.06
N ALA A 213 -17.27 15.51 -19.67
CA ALA A 213 -16.55 15.04 -20.85
C ALA A 213 -16.74 15.99 -22.05
N LEU A 214 -17.97 16.46 -22.27
CA LEU A 214 -18.28 17.43 -23.32
C LEU A 214 -17.68 18.81 -23.07
N GLU A 215 -17.22 19.10 -21.85
CA GLU A 215 -16.50 20.34 -21.51
C GLU A 215 -14.98 20.16 -21.58
N ASN A 216 -14.47 18.94 -21.47
CA ASN A 216 -13.04 18.63 -21.45
C ASN A 216 -12.45 18.51 -22.87
N GLU A 217 -11.35 19.21 -23.14
CA GLU A 217 -10.74 19.28 -24.47
C GLU A 217 -10.24 17.93 -25.02
N ARG A 218 -9.71 17.04 -24.17
CA ARG A 218 -9.24 15.71 -24.63
C ARG A 218 -10.41 14.83 -25.03
N TRP A 219 -11.46 14.82 -24.21
CA TRP A 219 -12.70 14.11 -24.53
C TRP A 219 -13.37 14.67 -25.79
N LYS A 220 -13.51 15.99 -25.94
CA LYS A 220 -14.05 16.61 -27.17
C LYS A 220 -13.28 16.17 -28.41
N LYS A 221 -11.94 16.18 -28.34
CA LYS A 221 -11.10 15.74 -29.45
C LYS A 221 -11.33 14.27 -29.78
N GLY A 222 -11.30 13.38 -28.78
CA GLY A 222 -11.55 11.95 -28.98
C GLY A 222 -12.93 11.65 -29.56
N LEU A 223 -13.98 12.31 -29.06
CA LEU A 223 -15.35 12.17 -29.58
C LEU A 223 -15.50 12.70 -31.01
N LYS A 224 -14.82 13.81 -31.33
CA LYS A 224 -14.82 14.35 -32.70
C LYS A 224 -14.16 13.37 -33.68
N GLU A 225 -13.01 12.82 -33.33
CA GLU A 225 -12.31 11.82 -34.15
C GLU A 225 -13.19 10.57 -34.38
N MET A 226 -13.85 10.09 -33.33
CA MET A 226 -14.82 9.00 -33.41
C MET A 226 -15.97 9.31 -34.38
N TRP A 227 -16.65 10.45 -34.23
CA TRP A 227 -17.79 10.82 -35.09
C TRP A 227 -17.38 11.11 -36.54
N GLU A 228 -16.19 11.66 -36.78
CA GLU A 228 -15.67 11.85 -38.13
C GLU A 228 -15.33 10.52 -38.81
N GLY A 229 -14.87 9.52 -38.05
CA GLY A 229 -14.72 8.14 -38.51
C GLY A 229 -16.05 7.55 -38.99
N MET A 230 -17.09 7.61 -38.14
CA MET A 230 -18.42 7.09 -38.48
C MET A 230 -19.00 7.71 -39.76
N LYS A 231 -18.83 9.02 -39.97
CA LYS A 231 -19.30 9.70 -41.19
C LYS A 231 -18.62 9.20 -42.46
N LYS A 232 -17.34 8.81 -42.39
CA LYS A 232 -16.60 8.30 -43.55
C LYS A 232 -17.04 6.90 -43.95
N ASP A 233 -17.41 6.07 -42.97
CA ASP A 233 -17.84 4.70 -43.24
C ASP A 233 -19.27 4.65 -43.80
N VAL A 234 -20.15 5.54 -43.35
CA VAL A 234 -21.50 5.70 -43.93
C VAL A 234 -21.45 6.15 -45.40
N ASN A 235 -20.45 6.95 -45.80
CA ASN A 235 -20.29 7.43 -47.17
C ASN A 235 -19.58 6.43 -48.11
N LYS A 236 -19.17 5.26 -47.63
CA LYS A 236 -18.56 4.18 -48.43
C LYS A 236 -19.53 3.05 -48.79
N ILE A 237 -20.73 3.08 -48.23
CA ILE A 237 -21.84 2.14 -48.51
C ILE A 237 -22.73 2.76 -49.59
#